data_AF-A0A0J1EL48-F1
#
_entry.id   AF-A0A0J1EL48-F1
#
_cell.length_a   1.000
_cell.length_b   1.000
_cell.length_c   1.000
_cell.angle_alpha   90.00
_cell.angle_beta   90.00
_cell.angle_gamma   90.00
#
_symmetry.space_group_name_H-M   'P 1'
#
loop_
_entity.id
_entity.type
_entity.pdbx_description
1 polymer ?
#
loop_
_entity_poly.entity_id
_entity_poly.type
_entity_poly.pdbx_seq_one_letter_code
_entity_poly.pdbx_strand_id
1 'polypeptide(L)' 'MLRTFPRLGGRYMPITDREVREILYGHYRIPYLVVSEDRVEILGVFHGAMKIEGYLQ' A
#
# COMPACT_ATOMS: atom_id res chain seq x y z
N MET A 1 0.24 -9.95 9.68
CA MET A 1 0.58 -8.54 9.96
C MET A 1 -0.51 -7.58 9.49
N LEU A 2 -0.75 -7.41 8.18
CA LEU A 2 -1.74 -6.43 7.67
C LEU A 2 -3.20 -6.72 8.06
N ARG A 3 -3.59 -8.00 8.26
CA ARG A 3 -4.91 -8.38 8.79
C ARG A 3 -5.16 -7.91 10.24
N THR A 4 -4.10 -7.64 10.99
CA THR A 4 -4.17 -7.26 12.41
C THR A 4 -3.88 -5.77 12.59
N PHE A 5 -3.01 -5.21 11.74
CA PHE A 5 -2.59 -3.81 11.77
C PHE A 5 -2.67 -3.22 10.35
N PRO A 6 -3.89 -2.98 9.82
CA PRO A 6 -4.07 -2.50 8.45
C PRO A 6 -3.43 -1.12 8.24
N ARG A 7 -3.27 -0.31 9.29
CA ARG A 7 -2.69 1.04 9.20
C ARG A 7 -1.19 1.13 9.46
N LEU A 8 -0.47 0.01 9.48
CA LEU A 8 0.98 0.00 9.74
C LEU A 8 1.78 0.69 8.62
N GLY A 9 1.35 0.56 7.36
CA GLY A 9 2.01 1.19 6.22
C GLY A 9 1.89 2.72 6.22
N GLY A 10 2.88 3.38 5.63
CA GLY A 10 2.87 4.83 5.44
C GLY A 10 1.75 5.23 4.48
N ARG A 11 0.99 6.29 4.79
CA ARG A 11 -0.06 6.76 3.89
C ARG A 11 0.56 7.32 2.61
N TYR A 12 0.04 6.87 1.47
CA TYR A 12 0.51 7.28 0.16
C TYR A 12 -0.16 8.60 -0.23
N MET A 13 0.50 9.71 0.11
CA MET A 13 -0.06 11.06 0.01
C MET A 13 -0.60 11.49 -1.36
N PRO A 14 -0.08 11.01 -2.50
CA PRO A 14 -0.67 11.35 -3.80
C PRO A 14 -2.14 10.96 -3.96
N ILE A 15 -2.65 10.00 -3.17
CA ILE A 15 -4.04 9.54 -3.21
C ILE A 15 -4.73 9.96 -1.91
N THR A 16 -5.66 10.91 -2.01
CA THR A 16 -6.31 11.52 -0.84
C THR A 16 -7.75 11.04 -0.64
N ASP A 17 -8.44 10.64 -1.71
CA ASP A 17 -9.82 10.15 -1.71
C ASP A 17 -9.96 8.73 -1.16
N ARG A 18 -8.86 7.98 -1.07
CA ARG A 18 -8.78 6.61 -0.56
C ARG A 18 -7.67 6.47 0.46
N GLU A 19 -7.80 5.49 1.35
CA GLU A 19 -6.75 5.18 2.32
C GLU A 19 -5.73 4.19 1.72
N VAL A 20 -4.97 4.67 0.74
CA VAL A 20 -3.86 3.92 0.17
C VAL A 20 -2.63 4.07 1.06
N ARG A 21 -1.97 2.94 1.33
CA ARG A 21 -0.79 2.83 2.18
C ARG A 21 0.26 1.98 1.50
N GLU A 22 1.51 2.13 1.93
CA GLU A 22 2.64 1.36 1.44
C GLU A 22 3.44 0.77 2.60
N ILE A 23 3.83 -0.50 2.45
CA ILE A 23 4.90 -1.10 3.26
C ILE A 23 6.07 -1.50 2.36
N LEU A 24 7.26 -1.48 2.95
CA LEU A 24 8.47 -2.06 2.38
C LEU A 24 8.68 -3.44 2.98
N TYR A 25 8.94 -4.43 2.14
CA TYR A 25 9.28 -5.77 2.57
C TYR A 25 10.44 -6.30 1.73
N GLY A 26 11.64 -6.32 2.31
CA GLY A 26 12.88 -6.57 1.58
C GLY A 26 13.08 -5.55 0.45
N HIS A 27 13.27 -6.04 -0.78
CA HIS A 27 13.41 -5.20 -1.98
C HIS A 27 12.09 -4.89 -2.67
N TYR A 28 10.96 -5.03 -1.98
CA TYR A 28 9.63 -4.83 -2.57
C TYR A 28 8.85 -3.72 -1.87
N ARG A 29 8.13 -2.97 -2.70
CA ARG A 29 7.10 -1.99 -2.34
C ARG A 29 5.74 -2.64 -2.52
N ILE A 30 4.94 -2.68 -1.46
CA ILE A 30 3.62 -3.31 -1.45
C ILE A 30 2.60 -2.24 -1.10
N PRO A 31 2.06 -1.52 -2.10
CA PRO A 31 0.92 -0.64 -1.91
C PRO A 31 -0.36 -1.44 -1.71
N TYR A 32 -1.22 -0.95 -0.83
CA TYR A 32 -2.49 -1.58 -0.50
C TYR A 32 -3.53 -0.54 -0.10
N LEU A 33 -4.80 -0.88 -0.30
CA LEU A 33 -5.95 -0.09 0.10
C LEU A 33 -6.52 -0.64 1.42
N VAL A 34 -6.76 0.24 2.39
CA VAL A 34 -7.57 -0.10 3.57
C VAL A 34 -9.05 0.05 3.21
N VAL A 35 -9.78 -1.06 3.15
CA VAL A 35 -11.22 -1.07 2.86
C VAL A 35 -12.03 -1.00 4.17
N SER A 36 -11.53 -1.67 5.20
CA SER A 36 -12.08 -1.67 6.57
C SER A 36 -11.00 -2.13 7.57
N GLU A 37 -11.33 -2.19 8.85
CA GLU A 37 -10.41 -2.68 9.91
C GLU A 37 -9.93 -4.12 9.68
N ASP A 38 -10.74 -4.95 9.02
CA ASP A 38 -10.51 -6.38 8.82
C ASP A 38 -10.15 -6.74 7.36
N ARG A 39 -10.23 -5.77 6.43
CA ARG A 39 -9.99 -6.00 5.00
C ARG A 39 -9.03 -4.96 4.41
N VAL A 40 -8.00 -5.48 3.78
CA VAL A 40 -7.11 -4.72 2.90
C VAL A 40 -7.10 -5.36 1.50
N GLU A 41 -6.87 -4.55 0.48
CA GLU A 41 -6.66 -5.01 -0.89
C GLU A 41 -5.24 -4.69 -1.32
N ILE A 42 -4.50 -5.70 -1.76
CA ILE A 42 -3.14 -5.49 -2.30
C ILE A 42 -3.27 -4.97 -3.72
N LEU A 43 -2.73 -3.77 -3.97
CA LEU A 43 -2.80 -3.12 -5.28
C LEU A 43 -1.68 -3.60 -6.20
N GLY A 44 -0.58 -4.09 -5.63
CA GLY A 44 0.51 -4.70 -6.36
C GLY A 44 1.69 -5.07 -5.46
N VAL A 45 2.67 -5.74 -6.07
CA VAL A 45 3.97 -6.02 -5.46
C VAL A 45 5.02 -5.61 -6.47
N PHE A 46 5.76 -4.57 -6.15
CA PHE A 46 6.69 -3.93 -7.07
C PHE A 46 8.10 -4.03 -6.52
N HIS A 47 9.09 -4.29 -7.39
CA HIS A 47 10.49 -4.14 -6.98
C HIS A 47 10.76 -2.67 -6.60
N GLY A 48 11.52 -2.44 -5.52
CA GLY A 48 11.72 -1.12 -4.92
C GLY A 48 12.44 -0.12 -5.82
N ALA A 49 13.13 -0.59 -6.86
CA ALA A 49 13.76 0.24 -7.87
C ALA A 49 12.78 0.79 -8.93
N MET A 50 11.52 0.33 -8.96
CA MET A 50 10.53 0.80 -9.93
C MET A 50 9.84 2.08 -9.48
N LYS A 51 9.53 2.94 -10.45
CA LYS A 51 8.56 4.03 -10.29
C LYS A 51 7.16 3.45 -10.40
N ILE A 52 6.40 3.51 -9.31
CA ILE A 52 5.09 2.85 -9.20
C ILE A 52 3.93 3.85 -9.29
N GLU A 53 4.23 5.15 -9.33
CA GLU A 53 3.24 6.23 -9.26
C GLU A 53 2.17 6.09 -10.36
N GLY A 54 2.56 5.68 -11.57
CA GLY A 54 1.65 5.46 -12.70
C GLY A 54 0.78 4.19 -12.59
N TYR A 55 1.09 3.28 -11.65
CA TYR A 55 0.31 2.06 -11.42
C TYR A 55 -0.73 2.24 -10.31
N LEU A 56 -0.65 3.34 -9.55
CA LEU A 56 -1.50 3.60 -8.38
C LEU A 56 -2.51 4.73 -8.60
N GLN A 57 -2.64 5.22 -9.84
CA GLN A 57 -3.59 6.30 -10.19
C GLN A 57 -5.05 5.85 -10.13
#